data_AF-A0A7C2YQG4-F1
#
_entry.id   AF-A0A7C2YQG4-F1
#
_cell.length_a   1.000
_cell.length_b   1.000
_cell.length_c   1.000
_cell.angle_alpha   90.00
_cell.angle_beta   90.00
_cell.angle_gamma   90.00
#
_symmetry.space_group_name_H-M   'P 1'
#
loop_
_entity.id
_entity.type
_entity.pdbx_description
1 polymer ?
#
loop_
_entity_poly.entity_id
_entity_poly.type
_entity_poly.pdbx_seq_one_letter_code
_entity_poly.pdbx_strand_id
1 'polypeptide(L)'
;MDTATILDWFERSLERDKPVSIPPDIFDALTPELAQNIAERFRSYGLIRLPAYEQEFFEWLRSADAAVWDDLWGGNDEPYVVSVAFLPTLLDRRRGFPICDLMSTDNYYFFPAMLEWTAEARDYTEAVRNRFAAGETLSPEQLLVLDISTGGAIDIWHFAYYHQIPLSEAKAAVATLVEDKVLAHLRTAELLAPFVRMLP
;
A
#
# COMPACT_ATOMS: atom_id res chain seq x y z
N MET A 1 11.91 -14.81 18.51
CA MET A 1 11.63 -13.96 19.69
C MET A 1 10.21 -14.29 20.15
N ASP A 2 9.90 -14.26 21.44
CA ASP A 2 8.52 -14.51 21.89
C ASP A 2 7.66 -13.23 21.87
N THR A 3 6.34 -13.41 21.83
CA THR A 3 5.35 -12.31 21.74
C THR A 3 5.46 -11.32 22.90
N ALA A 4 5.72 -11.80 24.12
CA ALA A 4 5.81 -10.96 25.32
C ALA A 4 7.01 -10.02 25.26
N THR A 5 8.15 -10.53 24.78
CA THR A 5 9.38 -9.75 24.58
C THR A 5 9.17 -8.63 23.56
N ILE A 6 8.47 -8.91 22.45
CA ILE A 6 8.19 -7.90 21.42
C ILE A 6 7.28 -6.80 21.99
N LEU A 7 6.21 -7.16 22.71
CA LEU A 7 5.30 -6.18 23.31
C LEU A 7 5.99 -5.28 24.35
N ASP A 8 6.81 -5.85 25.24
CA ASP A 8 7.58 -5.07 26.22
C ASP A 8 8.59 -4.13 25.52
N TRP A 9 9.20 -4.58 24.42
CA TRP A 9 10.07 -3.73 23.63
C TRP A 9 9.32 -2.53 23.02
N PHE A 10 8.14 -2.74 22.44
CA PHE A 10 7.31 -1.65 21.88
C PHE A 10 6.87 -0.68 22.96
N GLU A 11 6.42 -1.17 24.12
CA GLU A 11 5.98 -0.35 25.25
C GLU A 11 7.10 0.59 25.72
N ARG A 12 8.31 0.04 25.97
CA ARG A 12 9.47 0.85 26.39
C ARG A 12 9.96 1.82 25.32
N SER A 13 9.94 1.40 24.05
CA SER A 13 10.47 2.20 22.95
C SER A 13 9.55 3.37 22.66
N LEU A 14 8.23 3.16 22.60
CA LEU A 14 7.26 4.21 22.31
C LEU A 14 7.14 5.24 23.45
N GLU A 15 7.51 4.91 24.68
CA GLU A 15 7.57 5.87 25.79
C GLU A 15 8.82 6.77 25.75
N ARG A 16 9.94 6.24 25.24
CA ARG A 16 11.26 6.89 25.32
C ARG A 16 11.68 7.59 24.03
N ASP A 17 11.47 6.94 22.90
CA ASP A 17 12.02 7.32 21.60
C ASP A 17 10.85 7.50 20.62
N LYS A 18 10.48 8.74 20.29
CA LYS A 18 9.46 9.04 19.28
C LYS A 18 10.09 9.87 18.16
N PRO A 19 10.10 9.38 16.90
CA PRO A 19 9.52 8.12 16.41
C PRO A 19 10.39 6.87 16.71
N VAL A 20 9.74 5.71 16.88
CA VAL A 20 10.43 4.43 17.08
C VAL A 20 10.92 3.87 15.75
N SER A 21 12.21 3.53 15.66
CA SER A 21 12.76 2.76 14.56
C SER A 21 12.77 1.27 14.94
N ILE A 22 11.92 0.48 14.29
CA ILE A 22 11.77 -0.96 14.60
C ILE A 22 12.99 -1.73 14.04
N PRO A 23 13.76 -2.43 14.88
CA PRO A 23 14.85 -3.28 14.43
C PRO A 23 14.36 -4.37 13.45
N PRO A 24 15.13 -4.72 12.41
CA PRO A 24 14.71 -5.72 11.41
C PRO A 24 14.34 -7.08 12.01
N ASP A 25 15.07 -7.55 13.03
CA ASP A 25 14.81 -8.81 13.71
C ASP A 25 13.51 -8.82 14.50
N ILE A 26 13.11 -7.67 15.05
CA ILE A 26 11.79 -7.49 15.68
C ILE A 26 10.71 -7.44 14.62
N PHE A 27 10.92 -6.67 13.54
CA PHE A 27 9.95 -6.53 12.46
C PHE A 27 9.65 -7.87 11.78
N ASP A 28 10.69 -8.64 11.43
CA ASP A 28 10.55 -9.96 10.79
C ASP A 28 9.92 -11.01 11.72
N ALA A 29 9.92 -10.77 13.03
CA ALA A 29 9.26 -11.64 14.02
C ALA A 29 7.78 -11.28 14.27
N LEU A 30 7.27 -10.20 13.68
CA LEU A 30 5.87 -9.81 13.82
C LEU A 30 4.95 -10.76 13.04
N THR A 31 3.88 -11.20 13.70
CA THR A 31 2.74 -11.83 13.02
C THR A 31 1.65 -10.79 12.78
N PRO A 32 0.72 -11.02 11.84
CA PRO A 32 -0.42 -10.14 11.61
C PRO A 32 -1.23 -9.85 12.88
N GLU A 33 -1.47 -10.87 13.70
CA GLU A 33 -2.21 -10.72 14.96
C GLU A 33 -1.44 -9.86 15.96
N LEU A 34 -0.12 -10.03 16.05
CA LEU A 34 0.71 -9.24 16.96
C LEU A 34 0.79 -7.77 16.52
N ALA A 35 0.99 -7.51 15.23
CA ALA A 35 0.99 -6.16 14.68
C ALA A 35 -0.35 -5.46 14.94
N GLN A 36 -1.47 -6.17 14.78
CA GLN A 36 -2.80 -5.64 15.09
C GLN A 36 -2.95 -5.27 16.57
N ASN A 37 -2.51 -6.15 17.48
CA ASN A 37 -2.53 -5.89 18.92
C ASN A 37 -1.70 -4.65 19.29
N ILE A 38 -0.52 -4.49 18.68
CA ILE A 38 0.36 -3.32 18.89
C ILE A 38 -0.31 -2.06 18.36
N ALA A 39 -0.84 -2.10 17.13
CA ALA A 39 -1.55 -0.99 16.52
C ALA A 39 -2.71 -0.52 17.41
N GLU A 40 -3.58 -1.42 17.85
CA GLU A 40 -4.72 -1.09 18.72
C GLU A 40 -4.30 -0.47 20.06
N ARG A 41 -3.26 -1.03 20.69
CA ARG A 41 -2.77 -0.57 21.99
C ARG A 41 -2.14 0.82 21.93
N PHE A 42 -1.48 1.16 20.83
CA PHE A 42 -0.63 2.35 20.74
C PHE A 42 -1.10 3.39 19.70
N ARG A 43 -2.20 3.15 18.96
CA ARG A 43 -2.67 4.01 17.84
C ARG A 43 -2.81 5.50 18.15
N SER A 44 -3.12 5.86 19.40
CA SER A 44 -3.42 7.24 19.77
C SER A 44 -2.19 8.13 19.88
N TYR A 45 -1.00 7.56 20.01
CA TYR A 45 0.24 8.33 20.22
C TYR A 45 1.51 7.70 19.66
N GLY A 46 1.46 6.45 19.21
CA GLY A 46 2.62 5.74 18.73
C GLY A 46 3.00 6.21 17.33
N LEU A 47 4.25 6.66 17.17
CA LEU A 47 4.84 6.98 15.89
C LEU A 47 6.00 6.02 15.63
N ILE A 48 6.02 5.44 14.44
CA ILE A 48 7.09 4.57 13.97
C ILE A 48 7.71 5.17 12.72
N ARG A 49 9.00 4.93 12.54
CA ARG A 49 9.64 5.10 11.25
C ARG A 49 9.30 3.90 10.36
N LEU A 50 9.02 4.14 9.08
CA LEU A 50 8.79 3.09 8.10
C LEU A 50 9.97 2.09 8.08
N PRO A 51 9.72 0.80 7.85
CA PRO A 51 10.78 -0.19 7.76
C PRO A 51 11.71 0.08 6.56
N ALA A 52 12.92 -0.46 6.58
CA ALA A 52 13.96 -0.15 5.59
C ALA A 52 13.51 -0.40 4.14
N TYR A 53 12.83 -1.52 3.87
CA TYR A 53 12.35 -1.85 2.52
C TYR A 53 11.34 -0.82 1.98
N GLU A 54 10.57 -0.20 2.88
CA GLU A 54 9.54 0.79 2.53
C GLU A 54 10.19 2.17 2.32
N GLN A 55 11.21 2.50 3.12
CA GLN A 55 12.02 3.70 2.87
C GLN A 55 12.72 3.62 1.51
N GLU A 56 13.24 2.45 1.13
CA GLU A 56 13.81 2.22 -0.21
C GLU A 56 12.78 2.46 -1.33
N PHE A 57 11.53 2.00 -1.15
CA PHE A 57 10.43 2.30 -2.05
C PHE A 57 10.18 3.82 -2.16
N PHE A 58 10.12 4.55 -1.05
CA PHE A 58 9.89 5.99 -1.09
C PHE A 58 11.06 6.77 -1.69
N GLU A 59 12.31 6.33 -1.52
CA GLU A 59 13.45 6.93 -2.21
C GLU A 59 13.40 6.68 -3.72
N TRP A 60 12.94 5.51 -4.16
CA TRP A 60 12.64 5.29 -5.57
C TRP A 60 11.52 6.23 -6.05
N LEU A 61 10.42 6.33 -5.29
CA LEU A 61 9.27 7.18 -5.63
C LEU A 61 9.68 8.65 -5.79
N ARG A 62 10.58 9.13 -4.94
CA ARG A 62 11.13 10.50 -5.03
C ARG A 62 11.73 10.81 -6.39
N SER A 63 12.36 9.83 -7.02
CA SER A 63 12.95 9.97 -8.36
C SER A 63 11.94 9.69 -9.48
N ALA A 64 11.02 8.75 -9.28
CA ALA A 64 10.06 8.31 -10.29
C ALA A 64 8.85 9.24 -10.42
N ASP A 65 8.40 9.84 -9.32
CA ASP A 65 7.23 10.72 -9.23
C ASP A 65 7.39 11.72 -8.07
N ALA A 66 8.29 12.68 -8.26
CA ALA A 66 8.63 13.68 -7.24
C ALA A 66 7.41 14.45 -6.72
N ALA A 67 6.40 14.70 -7.56
CA ALA A 67 5.19 15.40 -7.15
C ALA A 67 4.39 14.63 -6.10
N VAL A 68 4.31 13.30 -6.23
CA VAL A 68 3.62 12.43 -5.25
C VAL A 68 4.44 12.33 -3.98
N TRP A 69 5.76 12.19 -4.09
CA TRP A 69 6.64 12.19 -2.92
C TRP A 69 6.55 13.51 -2.14
N ASP A 70 6.55 14.65 -2.84
CA ASP A 70 6.40 15.98 -2.25
C ASP A 70 5.00 16.19 -1.63
N ASP A 71 3.94 15.60 -2.19
CA ASP A 71 2.58 15.64 -1.59
C ASP A 71 2.56 14.92 -0.24
N LEU A 72 3.21 13.76 -0.15
CA LEU A 72 3.25 12.92 1.06
C LEU A 72 4.21 13.44 2.13
N TRP A 73 5.39 13.93 1.72
CA TRP A 73 6.52 14.20 2.61
C TRP A 73 7.05 15.63 2.52
N GLY A 74 6.61 16.42 1.53
CA GLY A 74 7.11 17.76 1.28
C GLY A 74 6.88 18.69 2.46
N GLY A 75 7.94 19.36 2.90
CA GLY A 75 7.90 20.25 4.05
C GLY A 75 7.94 19.55 5.41
N ASN A 76 8.10 18.22 5.46
CA ASN A 76 8.34 17.50 6.70
C ASN A 76 9.84 17.42 7.00
N ASP A 77 10.24 17.87 8.20
CA ASP A 77 11.63 17.80 8.68
C ASP A 77 12.10 16.35 8.94
N GLU A 78 11.17 15.42 9.15
CA GLU A 78 11.42 14.00 9.41
C GLU A 78 10.51 13.10 8.55
N PRO A 79 10.85 12.87 7.26
CA PRO A 79 10.05 12.02 6.38
C PRO A 79 10.04 10.55 6.86
N TYR A 80 9.05 9.79 6.37
CA TYR A 80 8.87 8.35 6.63
C TYR A 80 8.48 8.02 8.07
N VAL A 81 7.87 8.96 8.76
CA VAL A 81 7.30 8.76 10.10
C VAL A 81 5.79 8.66 9.96
N VAL A 82 5.23 7.57 10.47
CA VAL A 82 3.79 7.28 10.38
C VAL A 82 3.24 6.80 11.72
N SER A 83 1.92 6.81 11.86
CA SER A 83 1.26 6.21 13.02
C SER A 83 1.56 4.71 13.09
N VAL A 84 1.77 4.20 14.30
CA VAL A 84 1.89 2.75 14.57
C VAL A 84 0.64 1.97 14.14
N ALA A 85 -0.49 2.65 13.94
CA ALA A 85 -1.70 2.05 13.37
C ALA A 85 -1.47 1.36 12.02
N PHE A 86 -0.49 1.83 11.23
CA PHE A 86 -0.15 1.24 9.93
C PHE A 86 0.73 -0.02 10.02
N LEU A 87 1.22 -0.39 11.21
CA LEU A 87 2.09 -1.56 11.38
C LEU A 87 1.55 -2.86 10.76
N PRO A 88 0.24 -3.20 10.87
CA PRO A 88 -0.30 -4.40 10.23
C PRO A 88 -0.19 -4.36 8.72
N THR A 89 -0.45 -3.19 8.10
CA THR A 89 -0.37 -3.01 6.65
C THR A 89 1.06 -3.14 6.14
N LEU A 90 2.03 -2.64 6.91
CA LEU A 90 3.47 -2.74 6.59
C LEU A 90 4.00 -4.19 6.61
N LEU A 91 3.28 -5.16 7.16
CA LEU A 91 3.70 -6.55 7.03
C LEU A 91 3.56 -7.09 5.60
N ASP A 92 2.67 -6.50 4.78
CA ASP A 92 2.60 -6.81 3.35
C ASP A 92 3.62 -5.97 2.58
N ARG A 93 4.82 -6.54 2.39
CA ARG A 93 5.93 -5.90 1.66
C ARG A 93 5.63 -5.58 0.19
N ARG A 94 4.53 -6.09 -0.38
CA ARG A 94 4.10 -5.75 -1.75
C ARG A 94 3.22 -4.51 -1.78
N ARG A 95 2.48 -4.22 -0.71
CA ARG A 95 1.49 -3.14 -0.63
C ARG A 95 1.96 -1.95 0.20
N GLY A 96 2.81 -2.22 1.18
CA GLY A 96 3.47 -1.18 1.96
C GLY A 96 2.52 -0.21 2.63
N PHE A 97 2.98 1.03 2.77
CA PHE A 97 2.20 2.14 3.29
C PHE A 97 1.23 2.66 2.21
N PRO A 98 -0.08 2.69 2.46
CA PRO A 98 -1.06 2.99 1.42
C PRO A 98 -1.01 4.45 0.98
N ILE A 99 -0.82 4.70 -0.32
CA ILE A 99 -0.87 6.05 -0.91
C ILE A 99 -2.29 6.32 -1.42
N CYS A 100 -3.11 7.00 -0.61
CA CYS A 100 -4.55 7.14 -0.89
C CYS A 100 -5.20 8.46 -0.44
N ASP A 101 -4.41 9.41 0.05
CA ASP A 101 -4.83 10.71 0.58
C ASP A 101 -4.08 11.89 -0.06
N LEU A 102 -3.63 11.72 -1.31
CA LEU A 102 -2.95 12.78 -2.06
C LEU A 102 -3.87 13.98 -2.28
N MET A 103 -3.33 15.18 -2.06
CA MET A 103 -4.10 16.43 -2.04
C MET A 103 -3.88 17.29 -3.30
N SER A 104 -2.71 17.18 -3.91
CA SER A 104 -2.29 17.98 -5.06
C SER A 104 -2.19 17.18 -6.37
N THR A 105 -2.21 15.85 -6.26
CA THR A 105 -2.09 14.92 -7.38
C THR A 105 -3.21 13.87 -7.37
N ASP A 106 -3.49 13.27 -8.54
CA ASP A 106 -4.51 12.21 -8.65
C ASP A 106 -4.09 10.99 -7.82
N ASN A 107 -5.02 10.46 -7.03
CA ASN A 107 -4.84 9.21 -6.31
C ASN A 107 -4.97 8.03 -7.27
N TYR A 108 -4.11 7.02 -7.11
CA TYR A 108 -4.11 5.79 -7.88
C TYR A 108 -4.19 4.58 -6.94
N TYR A 109 -5.17 4.58 -6.05
CA TYR A 109 -5.39 3.52 -5.07
C TYR A 109 -6.64 2.71 -5.42
N PHE A 110 -6.47 1.40 -5.63
CA PHE A 110 -7.50 0.56 -6.22
C PHE A 110 -7.92 -0.55 -5.25
N PHE A 111 -9.22 -0.81 -5.17
CA PHE A 111 -9.82 -1.83 -4.31
C PHE A 111 -10.49 -2.92 -5.16
N PRO A 112 -10.64 -4.16 -4.66
CA PRO A 112 -11.35 -5.23 -5.37
C PRO A 112 -12.74 -4.82 -5.89
N ALA A 113 -13.50 -4.08 -5.08
CA ALA A 113 -14.84 -3.59 -5.44
C ALA A 113 -14.85 -2.71 -6.71
N MET A 114 -13.72 -2.10 -7.08
CA MET A 114 -13.59 -1.28 -8.29
C MET A 114 -13.50 -2.12 -9.58
N LEU A 115 -13.34 -3.44 -9.47
CA LEU A 115 -13.39 -4.40 -10.58
C LEU A 115 -14.76 -5.10 -10.71
N GLU A 116 -15.71 -4.78 -9.84
CA GLU A 116 -17.02 -5.46 -9.79
C GLU A 116 -18.19 -4.58 -10.21
N TRP A 117 -17.91 -3.34 -10.62
CA TRP A 117 -18.91 -2.32 -10.92
C TRP A 117 -19.70 -2.56 -12.21
N THR A 118 -19.20 -3.41 -13.12
CA THR A 118 -19.86 -3.79 -14.38
C THR A 118 -19.82 -5.31 -14.61
N ALA A 119 -20.59 -5.82 -15.58
CA ALA A 119 -20.48 -7.23 -15.98
C ALA A 119 -19.18 -7.45 -16.74
N GLU A 120 -18.82 -6.51 -17.60
CA GLU A 120 -17.61 -6.48 -18.40
C GLU A 120 -16.35 -6.56 -17.54
N ALA A 121 -16.30 -5.81 -16.43
CA ALA A 121 -15.18 -5.85 -15.49
C ALA A 121 -15.04 -7.21 -14.79
N ARG A 122 -16.17 -7.84 -14.43
CA ARG A 122 -16.19 -9.18 -13.81
C ARG A 122 -15.73 -10.25 -14.78
N ASP A 123 -16.25 -10.24 -16.00
CA ASP A 123 -15.89 -11.17 -17.06
C ASP A 123 -14.40 -11.04 -17.43
N TYR A 124 -13.90 -9.80 -17.52
CA TYR A 124 -12.48 -9.54 -17.75
C TYR A 124 -11.60 -10.07 -16.60
N THR A 125 -12.00 -9.81 -15.36
CA THR A 125 -11.28 -10.30 -14.17
C THR A 125 -11.22 -11.83 -14.12
N GLU A 126 -12.33 -12.50 -14.44
CA GLU A 126 -12.36 -13.97 -14.54
C GLU A 126 -11.44 -14.48 -15.66
N ALA A 127 -11.48 -13.86 -16.84
CA ALA A 127 -10.60 -14.20 -17.95
C ALA A 127 -9.11 -14.07 -17.58
N VAL A 128 -8.73 -12.98 -16.88
CA VAL A 128 -7.37 -12.77 -16.37
C VAL A 128 -6.95 -13.87 -15.40
N ARG A 129 -7.81 -14.22 -14.44
CA ARG A 129 -7.53 -15.30 -13.47
C ARG A 129 -7.34 -16.64 -14.16
N ASN A 130 -8.15 -16.95 -15.18
CA ASN A 130 -8.03 -18.17 -15.96
C ASN A 130 -6.71 -18.22 -16.75
N ARG A 131 -6.30 -17.11 -17.37
CA ARG A 131 -4.99 -17.01 -18.06
C ARG A 131 -3.83 -17.21 -17.10
N PHE A 132 -3.89 -16.59 -15.92
CA PHE A 132 -2.87 -16.79 -14.88
C PHE A 132 -2.80 -18.25 -14.43
N ALA A 133 -3.95 -18.89 -14.18
CA ALA A 133 -4.02 -20.30 -13.80
C ALA A 133 -3.49 -21.25 -14.89
N ALA A 134 -3.59 -20.85 -16.16
CA ALA A 134 -3.00 -21.56 -17.30
C ALA A 134 -1.48 -21.33 -17.45
N GLY A 135 -0.87 -20.49 -16.61
CA GLY A 135 0.56 -20.15 -16.68
C GLY A 135 0.91 -19.24 -17.86
N GLU A 136 -0.07 -18.54 -18.42
CA GLU A 136 0.15 -17.60 -19.52
C GLU A 136 0.77 -16.30 -19.02
N THR A 137 1.50 -15.63 -19.92
CA THR A 137 2.02 -14.28 -19.65
C THR A 137 0.88 -13.27 -19.62
N LEU A 138 0.97 -12.34 -18.66
CA LEU A 138 0.00 -11.27 -18.46
C LEU A 138 0.58 -9.94 -18.93
N SER A 139 -0.25 -9.10 -19.53
CA SER A 139 0.11 -7.69 -19.77
C SER A 139 0.07 -6.90 -18.45
N PRO A 140 0.64 -5.67 -18.39
CA PRO A 140 0.55 -4.82 -17.20
C PRO A 140 -0.88 -4.59 -16.70
N GLU A 141 -1.86 -4.41 -17.61
CA GLU A 141 -3.28 -4.28 -17.28
C GLU A 141 -3.81 -5.52 -16.56
N GLN A 142 -3.51 -6.69 -17.13
CA GLN A 142 -3.98 -7.97 -16.60
C GLN A 142 -3.32 -8.28 -15.26
N LEU A 143 -2.03 -7.93 -15.12
CA LEU A 143 -1.31 -8.09 -13.87
C LEU A 143 -1.89 -7.19 -12.77
N LEU A 144 -2.23 -5.94 -13.10
CA LEU A 144 -2.88 -5.02 -12.16
C LEU A 144 -4.25 -5.55 -11.72
N VAL A 145 -5.07 -6.04 -12.66
CA VAL A 145 -6.36 -6.68 -12.37
C VAL A 145 -6.18 -7.90 -11.46
N LEU A 146 -5.17 -8.73 -11.72
CA LEU A 146 -4.88 -9.88 -10.88
C LEU A 146 -4.52 -9.46 -9.45
N ASP A 147 -3.62 -8.48 -9.30
CA ASP A 147 -3.16 -8.00 -7.99
C ASP A 147 -4.29 -7.42 -7.14
N ILE A 148 -5.11 -6.54 -7.74
CA ILE A 148 -6.28 -5.94 -7.08
C ILE A 148 -7.26 -7.05 -6.69
N SER A 149 -7.54 -7.99 -7.59
CA SER A 149 -8.59 -9.00 -7.37
C SER A 149 -8.19 -10.12 -6.40
N THR A 150 -6.89 -10.33 -6.14
CA THR A 150 -6.42 -11.47 -5.33
C THR A 150 -5.76 -11.09 -4.02
N GLY A 151 -5.08 -9.95 -3.95
CA GLY A 151 -4.36 -9.58 -2.73
C GLY A 151 -4.95 -8.38 -1.98
N GLY A 152 -5.99 -7.73 -2.50
CA GLY A 152 -6.63 -6.58 -1.85
C GLY A 152 -6.14 -5.25 -2.42
N ALA A 153 -6.36 -4.16 -1.67
CA ALA A 153 -6.11 -2.82 -2.16
C ALA A 153 -4.62 -2.57 -2.45
N ILE A 154 -4.32 -1.80 -3.49
CA ILE A 154 -2.94 -1.50 -3.92
C ILE A 154 -2.91 -0.16 -4.63
N ASP A 155 -1.83 0.61 -4.43
CA ASP A 155 -1.57 1.80 -5.25
C ASP A 155 -0.67 1.50 -6.44
N ILE A 156 -0.74 2.34 -7.46
CA ILE A 156 0.01 2.13 -8.70
C ILE A 156 1.53 2.19 -8.51
N TRP A 157 2.01 2.89 -7.49
CA TRP A 157 3.44 3.07 -7.26
C TRP A 157 4.03 1.81 -6.66
N HIS A 158 3.40 1.23 -5.65
CA HIS A 158 3.77 -0.08 -5.10
C HIS A 158 3.67 -1.17 -6.16
N PHE A 159 2.59 -1.17 -6.97
CA PHE A 159 2.44 -2.09 -8.09
C PHE A 159 3.62 -1.99 -9.07
N ALA A 160 3.94 -0.76 -9.54
CA ALA A 160 5.01 -0.52 -10.49
C ALA A 160 6.39 -0.92 -9.91
N TYR A 161 6.66 -0.53 -8.66
CA TYR A 161 7.91 -0.86 -7.98
C TYR A 161 8.08 -2.37 -7.80
N TYR A 162 7.04 -3.06 -7.33
CA TYR A 162 7.12 -4.49 -7.04
C TYR A 162 7.30 -5.33 -8.31
N HIS A 163 6.54 -5.02 -9.36
CA HIS A 163 6.61 -5.75 -10.64
C HIS A 163 7.71 -5.23 -11.57
N GLN A 164 8.47 -4.23 -11.14
CA GLN A 164 9.55 -3.59 -11.92
C GLN A 164 9.05 -3.07 -13.27
N ILE A 165 7.84 -2.51 -13.28
CA ILE A 165 7.20 -1.91 -14.46
C ILE A 165 7.49 -0.40 -14.44
N PRO A 166 7.89 0.21 -15.57
CA PRO A 166 8.03 1.67 -15.64
C PRO A 166 6.73 2.37 -15.20
N LEU A 167 6.82 3.37 -14.31
CA LEU A 167 5.63 4.02 -13.75
C LEU A 167 4.70 4.60 -14.83
N SER A 168 5.26 5.07 -15.96
CA SER A 168 4.49 5.53 -17.11
C SER A 168 3.66 4.41 -17.75
N GLU A 169 4.19 3.19 -17.83
CA GLU A 169 3.46 2.02 -18.34
C GLU A 169 2.38 1.57 -17.36
N ALA A 170 2.67 1.59 -16.06
CA ALA A 170 1.68 1.27 -15.03
C ALA A 170 0.50 2.26 -15.07
N LYS A 171 0.77 3.57 -15.16
CA LYS A 171 -0.28 4.60 -15.31
C LYS A 171 -1.03 4.47 -16.65
N ALA A 172 -0.35 4.08 -17.73
CA ALA A 172 -1.00 3.79 -19.01
C ALA A 172 -1.95 2.59 -18.91
N ALA A 173 -1.55 1.53 -18.21
CA ALA A 173 -2.39 0.36 -17.97
C ALA A 173 -3.68 0.73 -17.22
N VAL A 174 -3.60 1.61 -16.22
CA VAL A 174 -4.78 2.19 -15.55
C VAL A 174 -5.66 2.92 -16.55
N ALA A 175 -5.08 3.78 -17.39
CA ALA A 175 -5.84 4.53 -18.39
C ALA A 175 -6.60 3.60 -19.36
N THR A 176 -5.95 2.55 -19.86
CA THR A 176 -6.57 1.51 -20.70
C THR A 176 -7.74 0.84 -19.98
N LEU A 177 -7.53 0.36 -18.74
CA LEU A 177 -8.58 -0.32 -17.97
C LEU A 177 -9.78 0.60 -17.66
N VAL A 178 -9.54 1.89 -17.47
CA VAL A 178 -10.60 2.90 -17.27
C VAL A 178 -11.36 3.14 -18.57
N GLU A 179 -10.66 3.29 -19.70
CA GLU A 179 -11.27 3.46 -21.02
C GLU A 179 -12.15 2.27 -21.41
N ASP A 180 -11.66 1.06 -21.13
CA ASP A 180 -12.35 -0.22 -21.36
C ASP A 180 -13.47 -0.50 -20.34
N LYS A 181 -13.68 0.40 -19.37
CA LYS A 181 -14.66 0.28 -18.28
C LYS A 181 -14.48 -0.97 -17.41
N VAL A 182 -13.24 -1.46 -17.32
CA VAL A 182 -12.86 -2.57 -16.44
C VAL A 182 -12.58 -2.05 -15.02
N LEU A 183 -11.93 -0.89 -14.89
CA LEU A 183 -11.53 -0.33 -13.60
C LEU A 183 -12.12 1.06 -13.37
N ALA A 184 -12.73 1.26 -12.19
CA ALA A 184 -13.11 2.60 -11.74
C ALA A 184 -11.92 3.33 -11.11
N HIS A 185 -11.60 4.54 -11.58
CA HIS A 185 -10.51 5.37 -11.05
C HIS A 185 -11.03 6.53 -10.19
N LEU A 186 -10.98 6.34 -8.87
CA LEU A 186 -11.35 7.36 -7.88
C LEU A 186 -10.14 8.23 -7.55
N ARG A 187 -10.11 9.45 -8.10
CA ARG A 187 -8.90 10.30 -8.16
C ARG A 187 -8.66 11.16 -6.92
N THR A 188 -9.67 11.40 -6.09
CA THR A 188 -9.51 12.26 -4.91
C THR A 188 -9.68 11.47 -3.63
N ALA A 189 -9.06 11.97 -2.56
CA ALA A 189 -9.18 11.40 -1.22
C ALA A 189 -10.65 11.29 -0.76
N GLU A 190 -11.50 12.26 -1.12
CA GLU A 190 -12.93 12.23 -0.77
C GLU A 190 -13.68 11.08 -1.46
N LEU A 191 -13.33 10.78 -2.71
CA LEU A 191 -13.92 9.65 -3.44
C LEU A 191 -13.44 8.31 -2.89
N LEU A 192 -12.19 8.25 -2.39
CA LEU A 192 -11.62 7.05 -1.79
C LEU A 192 -12.07 6.82 -0.35
N ALA A 193 -12.44 7.88 0.39
CA ALA A 193 -12.79 7.83 1.80
C ALA A 193 -13.80 6.73 2.19
N PRO A 194 -14.87 6.43 1.42
CA PRO A 194 -15.79 5.33 1.74
C PRO A 194 -15.12 3.96 1.79
N PHE A 195 -14.04 3.75 1.03
CA PHE A 195 -13.30 2.49 0.97
C PHE A 195 -12.17 2.44 2.01
N VAL A 196 -11.57 3.60 2.30
CA VAL A 196 -10.43 3.76 3.21
C VAL A 196 -10.83 3.70 4.69
N ARG A 197 -12.09 3.97 5.05
CA ARG A 197 -12.61 3.88 6.45
C ARG A 197 -12.44 2.51 7.14
N MET A 198 -11.86 1.53 6.45
CA MET A 198 -11.52 0.19 6.93
C MET A 198 -10.01 -0.01 7.18
N LEU A 199 -9.15 0.96 6.85
CA LEU A 199 -7.76 0.97 7.31
C LEU A 199 -7.74 1.38 8.80
N PRO A 200 -6.92 0.70 9.63
CA PRO A 200 -6.94 0.84 11.09
C PRO A 200 -6.70 2.26 11.61
#